data_AF-A0A923VLT7-F1
#
_entry.id   AF-A0A923VLT7-F1
#
_cell.length_a   1.000
_cell.length_b   1.000
_cell.length_c   1.000
_cell.angle_alpha   90.00
_cell.angle_beta   90.00
_cell.angle_gamma   90.00
#
_symmetry.space_group_name_H-M   'P 1'
#
loop_
_entity.id
_entity.type
_entity.pdbx_description
1 polymer ?
#
loop_
_entity_poly.entity_id
_entity_poly.type
_entity_poly.pdbx_seq_one_letter_code
_entity_poly.pdbx_strand_id
1 'polypeptide(L)'
;MTRITVPAAVLAVLAVTACSSRPPTPDWQMNAQSSMQRFTSAYLSGDTRVETLEFTRGRAEIARTGRLELLARAELLRCATRVASLVIEPCTGFEALRQDAPPAERAYADYLAGKAAAQDIALLPEAQRGMAVAGANADAALKEIKDPLSQLVAAGVLFQTARATPATIALATDTSSAQGWRRPLLAWLLVQAQRAEQAGATEEAARIRRRIAVVEQGGMKP
;
A
#
# COMPACT_ATOMS: atom_id res chain seq x y z
N MET A 1 -37.94 45.29 62.43
CA MET A 1 -38.85 44.17 62.76
C MET A 1 -39.51 43.80 61.44
N THR A 2 -39.17 42.72 60.73
CA THR A 2 -39.38 41.27 60.98
C THR A 2 -38.53 40.51 59.91
N ARG A 3 -37.50 39.68 60.22
CA ARG A 3 -37.42 38.17 60.21
C ARG A 3 -38.17 37.49 59.03
N ILE A 4 -37.74 36.47 58.25
CA ILE A 4 -36.64 35.44 58.27
C ILE A 4 -36.77 34.49 57.02
N THR A 5 -35.65 33.93 56.47
CA THR A 5 -35.40 32.64 55.69
C THR A 5 -36.04 32.37 54.28
N VAL A 6 -35.56 31.56 53.29
CA VAL A 6 -34.40 30.67 52.92
C VAL A 6 -34.60 30.25 51.41
N PRO A 7 -33.63 29.69 50.65
CA PRO A 7 -33.50 29.83 49.19
C PRO A 7 -34.15 28.69 48.37
N ALA A 8 -34.44 28.94 47.08
CA ALA A 8 -34.92 27.93 46.15
C ALA A 8 -33.99 27.84 44.92
N ALA A 9 -33.16 26.80 44.93
CA ALA A 9 -32.44 26.30 43.76
C ALA A 9 -33.44 25.69 42.76
N VAL A 10 -33.39 26.09 41.48
CA VAL A 10 -34.06 25.36 40.40
C VAL A 10 -33.10 25.22 39.22
N LEU A 11 -32.63 23.97 39.11
CA LEU A 11 -32.10 23.23 37.97
C LEU A 11 -32.13 23.94 36.59
N ALA A 12 -30.93 24.19 36.07
CA ALA A 12 -30.68 24.26 34.64
C ALA A 12 -30.71 22.83 34.06
N VAL A 13 -31.83 22.44 33.44
CA VAL A 13 -31.91 21.21 32.64
C VAL A 13 -31.31 21.52 31.26
N LEU A 14 -30.05 21.17 31.08
CA LEU A 14 -29.39 21.06 29.78
C LEU A 14 -30.07 19.94 28.97
N ALA A 15 -30.91 20.32 28.02
CA ALA A 15 -31.42 19.40 27.01
C ALA A 15 -30.30 19.07 26.01
N VAL A 16 -29.48 18.08 26.34
CA VAL A 16 -28.54 17.47 25.39
C VAL A 16 -29.34 16.56 24.45
N THR A 17 -29.87 17.14 23.37
CA THR A 17 -30.41 16.39 22.24
C THR A 17 -29.27 16.04 21.28
N ALA A 18 -28.39 15.15 21.70
CA ALA A 18 -27.37 14.55 20.84
C ALA A 18 -27.75 13.11 20.48
N CYS A 19 -28.87 12.94 19.75
CA CYS A 19 -29.16 11.68 19.07
C CYS A 19 -28.43 11.68 17.72
N SER A 20 -27.14 11.32 17.70
CA SER A 20 -26.46 11.00 16.45
C SER A 20 -26.87 9.59 15.99
N SER A 21 -28.09 9.42 15.48
CA SER A 21 -28.53 8.19 14.82
C SER A 21 -27.98 8.15 13.40
N ARG A 22 -26.67 7.94 13.25
CA ARG A 22 -26.12 7.54 11.94
C ARG A 22 -26.55 6.09 11.68
N PRO A 23 -27.14 5.78 10.52
CA PRO A 23 -27.46 4.39 10.17
C PRO A 23 -26.16 3.55 10.19
N PRO A 24 -26.24 2.27 10.59
CA PRO A 24 -25.08 1.40 10.63
C PRO A 24 -24.42 1.31 9.25
N THR A 25 -23.10 1.21 9.22
CA THR A 25 -22.36 0.99 7.97
C THR A 25 -22.80 -0.34 7.36
N PRO A 26 -23.15 -0.38 6.06
CA PRO A 26 -23.55 -1.62 5.40
C PRO A 26 -22.45 -2.69 5.46
N ASP A 27 -22.84 -3.94 5.72
CA ASP A 27 -21.89 -5.06 5.92
C ASP A 27 -20.89 -5.23 4.77
N TRP A 28 -21.31 -4.95 3.52
CA TRP A 28 -20.44 -5.06 2.36
C TRP A 28 -19.19 -4.19 2.48
N GLN A 29 -19.27 -3.02 3.12
CA GLN A 29 -18.13 -2.12 3.30
C GLN A 29 -17.09 -2.74 4.22
N MET A 30 -17.53 -3.27 5.35
CA MET A 30 -16.66 -3.91 6.34
C MET A 30 -16.05 -5.21 5.79
N ASN A 31 -16.85 -6.01 5.09
CA ASN A 31 -16.39 -7.23 4.46
C ASN A 31 -15.36 -6.93 3.36
N ALA A 32 -15.64 -5.98 2.48
CA ALA A 32 -14.70 -5.57 1.43
C ALA A 32 -13.39 -5.06 2.01
N GLN A 33 -13.43 -4.17 3.01
CA GLN A 33 -12.23 -3.62 3.65
C GLN A 33 -11.39 -4.71 4.30
N SER A 34 -12.01 -5.58 5.11
CA SER A 34 -11.29 -6.64 5.80
C SER A 34 -10.68 -7.65 4.83
N SER A 35 -11.39 -8.01 3.75
CA SER A 35 -10.84 -8.87 2.70
C SER A 35 -9.70 -8.21 1.93
N MET A 36 -9.78 -6.91 1.62
CA MET A 36 -8.67 -6.19 0.96
C MET A 36 -7.40 -6.10 1.84
N GLN A 37 -7.58 -5.95 3.16
CA GLN A 37 -6.46 -5.99 4.12
C GLN A 37 -5.82 -7.39 4.20
N ARG A 38 -6.64 -8.44 4.29
CA ARG A 38 -6.13 -9.83 4.29
C ARG A 38 -5.47 -10.20 2.98
N PHE A 39 -6.03 -9.78 1.84
CA PHE A 39 -5.41 -9.91 0.53
C PHE A 39 -4.00 -9.29 0.53
N THR A 40 -3.89 -8.02 0.96
CA THR A 40 -2.61 -7.31 0.98
C THR A 40 -1.56 -8.02 1.83
N SER A 41 -1.94 -8.42 3.05
CA SER A 41 -1.07 -9.14 3.98
C SER A 41 -0.64 -10.51 3.41
N ALA A 42 -1.58 -11.27 2.86
CA ALA A 42 -1.33 -12.58 2.28
C ALA A 42 -0.45 -12.48 1.02
N TYR A 43 -0.71 -11.50 0.15
CA TYR A 43 0.13 -11.22 -1.01
C TYR A 43 1.58 -10.99 -0.59
N LEU A 44 1.82 -10.01 0.29
CA LEU A 44 3.17 -9.59 0.68
C LEU A 44 3.93 -10.70 1.42
N SER A 45 3.23 -11.51 2.21
CA SER A 45 3.79 -12.67 2.92
C SER A 45 4.00 -13.89 2.01
N GLY A 46 3.38 -13.91 0.83
CA GLY A 46 3.51 -14.99 -0.15
C GLY A 46 2.52 -16.15 0.03
N ASP A 47 1.41 -15.96 0.74
CA ASP A 47 0.30 -16.92 0.82
C ASP A 47 -0.64 -16.75 -0.38
N THR A 48 -0.30 -17.40 -1.49
CA THR A 48 -1.05 -17.29 -2.77
C THR A 48 -2.51 -17.76 -2.64
N ARG A 49 -2.79 -18.72 -1.74
CA ARG A 49 -4.14 -19.27 -1.57
C ARG A 49 -5.04 -18.27 -0.86
N VAL A 50 -4.58 -17.69 0.24
CA VAL A 50 -5.34 -16.66 0.98
C VAL A 50 -5.44 -15.37 0.16
N GLU A 51 -4.36 -14.98 -0.52
CA GLU A 51 -4.35 -13.85 -1.46
C GLU A 51 -5.51 -13.95 -2.47
N THR A 52 -5.59 -15.08 -3.19
CA THR A 52 -6.60 -15.27 -4.25
C THR A 52 -8.02 -15.28 -3.68
N LEU A 53 -8.22 -15.98 -2.55
CA LEU A 53 -9.50 -16.07 -1.87
C LEU A 53 -10.01 -14.69 -1.44
N GLU A 54 -9.18 -13.94 -0.73
CA GLU A 54 -9.57 -12.65 -0.13
C GLU A 54 -9.74 -11.56 -1.18
N PHE A 55 -8.91 -11.55 -2.23
CA PHE A 55 -9.12 -10.61 -3.32
C PHE A 55 -10.45 -10.85 -4.03
N THR A 56 -10.75 -12.12 -4.34
CA THR A 56 -12.01 -12.51 -4.99
C THR A 56 -13.21 -12.14 -4.12
N ARG A 57 -13.15 -12.42 -2.82
CA ARG A 57 -14.20 -12.08 -1.85
C ARG A 57 -14.42 -10.58 -1.79
N GLY A 58 -13.38 -9.78 -1.57
CA GLY A 58 -13.54 -8.33 -1.46
C GLY A 58 -14.06 -7.70 -2.76
N ARG A 59 -13.63 -8.19 -3.93
CA ARG A 59 -14.20 -7.77 -5.21
C ARG A 59 -15.68 -8.11 -5.33
N ALA A 60 -16.11 -9.30 -4.88
CA ALA A 60 -17.51 -9.70 -4.92
C ALA A 60 -18.41 -8.85 -3.98
N GLU A 61 -17.91 -8.47 -2.80
CA GLU A 61 -18.60 -7.52 -1.91
C GLU A 61 -18.84 -6.17 -2.60
N ILE A 62 -17.82 -5.63 -3.26
CA ILE A 62 -17.91 -4.36 -3.99
C ILE A 62 -18.83 -4.49 -5.21
N ALA A 63 -18.70 -5.57 -5.98
CA ALA A 63 -19.47 -5.79 -7.20
C ALA A 63 -20.99 -5.81 -6.97
N ARG A 64 -21.44 -6.28 -5.80
CA ARG A 64 -22.85 -6.25 -5.39
C ARG A 64 -23.46 -4.84 -5.34
N THR A 65 -22.62 -3.81 -5.32
CA THR A 65 -23.06 -2.40 -5.28
C THR A 65 -23.11 -1.74 -6.66
N GLY A 66 -22.55 -2.37 -7.70
CA GLY A 66 -22.41 -1.77 -9.04
C GLY A 66 -21.43 -0.60 -9.12
N ARG A 67 -20.65 -0.33 -8.06
CA ARG A 67 -19.72 0.81 -7.97
C ARG A 67 -18.39 0.53 -8.66
N LEU A 68 -18.29 0.91 -9.94
CA LEU A 68 -17.09 0.69 -10.77
C LEU A 68 -15.87 1.42 -10.21
N GLU A 69 -16.04 2.59 -9.59
CA GLU A 69 -14.97 3.36 -8.98
C GLU A 69 -14.31 2.61 -7.82
N LEU A 70 -15.09 1.88 -7.02
CA LEU A 70 -14.57 1.08 -5.91
C LEU A 70 -13.89 -0.21 -6.41
N LEU A 71 -14.40 -0.81 -7.49
CA LEU A 71 -13.73 -1.95 -8.14
C LEU A 71 -12.37 -1.51 -8.71
N ALA A 72 -12.30 -0.33 -9.34
CA ALA A 72 -11.07 0.23 -9.86
C ALA A 72 -10.03 0.42 -8.75
N ARG A 73 -10.44 0.95 -7.59
CA ARG A 73 -9.56 1.07 -6.41
C ARG A 73 -9.04 -0.27 -5.89
N ALA A 74 -9.89 -1.31 -5.86
CA ALA A 74 -9.47 -2.65 -5.45
C ALA A 74 -8.41 -3.23 -6.42
N GLU A 75 -8.61 -3.07 -7.73
CA GLU A 75 -7.63 -3.51 -8.73
C GLU A 75 -6.33 -2.70 -8.67
N LEU A 76 -6.39 -1.39 -8.37
CA LEU A 76 -5.20 -0.58 -8.13
C LEU A 76 -4.44 -0.99 -6.88
N LEU A 77 -5.13 -1.36 -5.80
CA LEU A 77 -4.48 -1.93 -4.61
C LEU A 77 -3.71 -3.21 -4.98
N ARG A 78 -4.33 -4.10 -5.75
CA ARG A 78 -3.64 -5.30 -6.24
C ARG A 78 -2.43 -4.94 -7.09
N CYS A 79 -2.56 -4.02 -8.03
CA CYS A 79 -1.43 -3.59 -8.84
C CYS A 79 -0.30 -2.98 -8.00
N ALA A 80 -0.62 -2.14 -7.01
CA ALA A 80 0.35 -1.54 -6.11
C ALA A 80 1.14 -2.59 -5.30
N THR A 81 0.47 -3.62 -4.77
CA THR A 81 1.18 -4.71 -4.06
C THR A 81 2.15 -5.48 -4.98
N ARG A 82 1.80 -5.64 -6.26
CA ARG A 82 2.64 -6.27 -7.28
C ARG A 82 3.87 -5.39 -7.60
N VAL A 83 3.67 -4.09 -7.82
CA VAL A 83 4.75 -3.12 -8.01
C VAL A 83 5.70 -3.07 -6.81
N ALA A 84 5.15 -3.08 -5.58
CA ALA A 84 5.95 -3.14 -4.35
C ALA A 84 6.85 -4.39 -4.25
N SER A 85 6.48 -5.47 -4.95
CA SER A 85 7.23 -6.73 -5.05
C SER A 85 7.94 -6.90 -6.38
N LEU A 86 8.16 -5.82 -7.14
CA LEU A 86 8.82 -5.79 -8.45
C LEU A 86 8.19 -6.70 -9.51
N VAL A 87 6.90 -7.00 -9.38
CA VAL A 87 6.12 -7.66 -10.43
C VAL A 87 5.62 -6.57 -11.38
N ILE A 88 6.39 -6.33 -12.44
CA ILE A 88 6.15 -5.26 -13.42
C ILE A 88 5.36 -5.82 -14.60
N GLU A 89 4.06 -5.55 -14.62
CA GLU A 89 3.14 -5.97 -15.65
C GLU A 89 2.01 -4.93 -15.77
N PRO A 90 1.26 -4.92 -16.89
CA PRO A 90 0.08 -4.06 -16.99
C PRO A 90 -0.93 -4.37 -15.87
N CYS A 91 -1.53 -3.35 -15.27
CA CYS A 91 -2.61 -3.49 -14.29
C CYS A 91 -3.93 -3.92 -14.98
N THR A 92 -3.96 -5.09 -15.62
CA THR A 92 -5.04 -5.51 -16.54
C THR A 92 -6.44 -5.43 -15.94
N GLY A 93 -6.59 -5.77 -14.65
CA GLY A 93 -7.85 -5.63 -13.93
C GLY A 93 -8.35 -4.19 -13.83
N PHE A 94 -7.45 -3.22 -13.62
CA PHE A 94 -7.78 -1.79 -13.64
C PHE A 94 -8.01 -1.29 -15.06
N GLU A 95 -7.22 -1.73 -16.04
CA GLU A 95 -7.35 -1.28 -17.43
C GLU A 95 -8.74 -1.57 -18.01
N ALA A 96 -9.35 -2.70 -17.63
CA ALA A 96 -10.73 -3.03 -18.01
C ALA A 96 -11.80 -2.07 -17.42
N LEU A 97 -11.47 -1.34 -16.35
CA LEU A 97 -12.34 -0.39 -15.65
C LEU A 97 -11.96 1.07 -15.92
N ARG A 98 -10.88 1.31 -16.67
CA ARG A 98 -10.20 2.61 -16.76
C ARG A 98 -11.08 3.73 -17.30
N GLN A 99 -11.97 3.42 -18.24
CA GLN A 99 -12.89 4.41 -18.84
C GLN A 99 -13.87 4.99 -17.80
N ASP A 100 -14.24 4.19 -16.79
CA ASP A 100 -15.21 4.54 -15.75
C ASP A 100 -14.53 4.99 -14.44
N ALA A 101 -13.21 4.83 -14.35
CA ALA A 101 -12.43 5.19 -13.17
C ALA A 101 -12.32 6.72 -13.04
N PRO A 102 -12.42 7.31 -11.83
CA PRO A 102 -12.22 8.75 -11.65
C PRO A 102 -10.78 9.20 -11.96
N PRO A 103 -10.54 10.52 -12.12
CA PRO A 103 -9.23 11.04 -12.51
C PRO A 103 -8.07 10.63 -11.59
N ALA A 104 -8.30 10.57 -10.28
CA ALA A 104 -7.27 10.21 -9.30
C ALA A 104 -6.79 8.75 -9.46
N GLU A 105 -7.72 7.83 -9.73
CA GLU A 105 -7.42 6.42 -9.97
C GLU A 105 -6.63 6.22 -11.26
N ARG A 106 -6.99 6.95 -12.34
CA ARG A 106 -6.22 6.93 -13.60
C ARG A 106 -4.80 7.48 -13.41
N ALA A 107 -4.67 8.62 -12.73
CA ALA A 107 -3.38 9.20 -12.39
C ALA A 107 -2.51 8.23 -11.57
N TYR A 108 -3.11 7.56 -10.59
CA TYR A 108 -2.39 6.58 -9.79
C TYR A 108 -1.99 5.34 -10.60
N ALA A 109 -2.83 4.86 -11.52
CA ALA A 109 -2.48 3.78 -12.43
C ALA A 109 -1.28 4.15 -13.31
N ASP A 110 -1.26 5.37 -13.85
CA ASP A 110 -0.15 5.86 -14.66
C ASP A 110 1.12 6.01 -13.84
N TYR A 111 1.00 6.47 -12.59
CA TYR A 111 2.12 6.48 -11.65
C TYR A 111 2.67 5.07 -11.39
N LEU A 112 1.81 4.09 -11.10
CA LEU A 112 2.21 2.69 -10.91
C LEU A 112 2.84 2.09 -12.16
N ALA A 113 2.49 2.57 -13.36
CA ALA A 113 3.09 2.16 -14.62
C ALA A 113 4.38 2.93 -14.97
N GLY A 114 4.85 3.84 -14.12
CA GLY A 114 6.02 4.68 -14.37
C GLY A 114 5.79 5.79 -15.41
N LYS A 115 4.53 6.15 -15.67
CA LYS A 115 4.08 7.10 -16.69
C LYS A 115 3.36 8.33 -16.12
N ALA A 116 3.60 8.65 -14.83
CA ALA A 116 2.98 9.80 -14.19
C ALA A 116 3.22 11.09 -14.98
N ALA A 117 2.14 11.83 -15.25
CA ALA A 117 2.23 13.14 -15.88
C ALA A 117 2.34 14.26 -14.82
N ALA A 118 3.05 15.34 -15.13
CA ALA A 118 3.30 16.42 -14.19
C ALA A 118 2.01 17.10 -13.69
N GLN A 119 1.01 17.24 -14.57
CA GLN A 119 -0.28 17.82 -14.23
C GLN A 119 -1.11 16.97 -13.26
N ASP A 120 -0.83 15.66 -13.17
CA ASP A 120 -1.62 14.71 -12.39
C ASP A 120 -1.02 14.46 -10.99
N ILE A 121 0.13 15.05 -10.67
CA ILE A 121 0.82 14.86 -9.39
C ILE A 121 -0.07 15.21 -8.20
N ALA A 122 -0.87 16.27 -8.30
CA ALA A 122 -1.79 16.68 -7.25
C ALA A 122 -2.90 15.65 -6.97
N LEU A 123 -3.21 14.79 -7.96
CA LEU A 123 -4.22 13.74 -7.86
C LEU A 123 -3.69 12.46 -7.21
N LEU A 124 -2.37 12.29 -7.11
CA LEU A 124 -1.76 11.10 -6.52
C LEU A 124 -2.08 10.99 -5.01
N PRO A 125 -2.04 9.77 -4.45
CA PRO A 125 -2.06 9.57 -3.01
C PRO A 125 -0.98 10.43 -2.35
N GLU A 126 -1.29 11.03 -1.20
CA GLU A 126 -0.42 11.98 -0.51
C GLU A 126 1.02 11.46 -0.33
N ALA A 127 1.15 10.21 0.08
CA ALA A 127 2.44 9.52 0.26
C ALA A 127 3.30 9.49 -1.01
N GLN A 128 2.70 9.58 -2.20
CA GLN A 128 3.39 9.45 -3.49
C GLN A 128 3.69 10.79 -4.15
N ARG A 129 3.07 11.89 -3.71
CA ARG A 129 3.22 13.21 -4.35
C ARG A 129 4.66 13.72 -4.28
N GLY A 130 5.29 13.62 -3.11
CA GLY A 130 6.70 14.01 -2.92
C GLY A 130 7.64 13.20 -3.81
N MET A 131 7.39 11.90 -3.94
CA MET A 131 8.19 11.01 -4.80
C MET A 131 8.03 11.32 -6.29
N ALA A 132 6.85 11.76 -6.73
CA ALA A 132 6.60 12.09 -8.13
C ALA A 132 7.41 13.32 -8.60
N VAL A 133 7.83 14.20 -7.69
CA VAL A 133 8.62 15.41 -8.00
C VAL A 133 10.07 15.37 -7.52
N ALA A 134 10.47 14.32 -6.79
CA ALA A 134 11.73 14.32 -6.05
C ALA A 134 12.98 14.46 -6.94
N GLY A 135 12.93 14.05 -8.20
CA GLY A 135 14.07 14.14 -9.13
C GLY A 135 15.33 13.50 -8.54
N ALA A 136 16.42 14.28 -8.43
CA ALA A 136 17.68 13.83 -7.83
C ALA A 136 17.58 13.53 -6.32
N ASN A 137 16.58 14.07 -5.62
CA ASN A 137 16.34 13.86 -4.18
C ASN A 137 15.46 12.64 -3.89
N ALA A 138 15.28 11.73 -4.86
CA ALA A 138 14.40 10.57 -4.74
C ALA A 138 14.69 9.71 -3.49
N ASP A 139 15.95 9.49 -3.14
CA ASP A 139 16.31 8.69 -1.96
C ASP A 139 15.92 9.37 -0.62
N ALA A 140 15.95 10.70 -0.56
CA ALA A 140 15.52 11.44 0.63
C ALA A 140 14.00 11.41 0.75
N ALA A 141 13.29 11.72 -0.34
CA ALA A 141 11.83 11.68 -0.37
C ALA A 141 11.29 10.27 -0.07
N LEU A 142 11.99 9.22 -0.51
CA LEU A 142 11.58 7.83 -0.27
C LEU A 142 11.62 7.49 1.23
N LYS A 143 12.62 7.99 1.96
CA LYS A 143 12.76 7.81 3.42
C LYS A 143 11.68 8.57 4.21
N GLU A 144 11.10 9.62 3.64
CA GLU A 144 10.06 10.40 4.30
C GLU A 144 8.70 9.68 4.31
N ILE A 145 8.45 8.78 3.35
CA ILE A 145 7.23 7.98 3.31
C ILE A 145 7.17 7.06 4.54
N LYS A 146 6.15 7.25 5.37
CA LYS A 146 5.98 6.52 6.64
C LYS A 146 5.29 5.18 6.49
N ASP A 147 4.33 5.08 5.57
CA ASP A 147 3.64 3.82 5.29
C ASP A 147 4.57 2.86 4.53
N PRO A 148 4.93 1.69 5.07
CA PRO A 148 5.90 0.79 4.46
C PRO A 148 5.49 0.29 3.08
N LEU A 149 4.19 0.02 2.86
CA LEU A 149 3.71 -0.41 1.56
C LEU A 149 3.86 0.71 0.52
N SER A 150 3.45 1.93 0.86
CA SER A 150 3.63 3.11 0.00
C SER A 150 5.10 3.37 -0.31
N GLN A 151 6.01 3.16 0.65
CA GLN A 151 7.45 3.29 0.41
C GLN A 151 7.95 2.23 -0.59
N LEU A 152 7.52 0.97 -0.46
CA LEU A 152 7.88 -0.08 -1.42
C LEU A 152 7.27 0.16 -2.81
N VAL A 153 6.04 0.69 -2.89
CA VAL A 153 5.44 1.10 -4.17
C VAL A 153 6.30 2.16 -4.86
N ALA A 154 6.71 3.20 -4.13
CA ALA A 154 7.58 4.24 -4.68
C ALA A 154 8.93 3.67 -5.13
N ALA A 155 9.55 2.79 -4.34
CA ALA A 155 10.78 2.10 -4.71
C ALA A 155 10.60 1.24 -5.98
N GLY A 156 9.47 0.54 -6.10
CA GLY A 156 9.11 -0.24 -7.29
C GLY A 156 8.97 0.63 -8.54
N VAL A 157 8.33 1.81 -8.42
CA VAL A 157 8.23 2.78 -9.54
C VAL A 157 9.60 3.35 -9.92
N LEU A 158 10.48 3.64 -8.95
CA LEU A 158 11.87 4.02 -9.24
C LEU A 158 12.60 2.91 -9.99
N PHE A 159 12.42 1.65 -9.60
CA PHE A 159 13.04 0.51 -10.27
C PHE A 159 12.53 0.36 -11.71
N GLN A 160 11.20 0.37 -11.91
CA GLN A 160 10.57 0.29 -13.23
C GLN A 160 11.02 1.40 -14.19
N THR A 161 11.28 2.60 -13.65
CA THR A 161 11.73 3.75 -14.43
C THR A 161 13.26 3.89 -14.49
N ALA A 162 14.01 2.83 -14.14
CA ALA A 162 15.47 2.79 -14.15
C ALA A 162 16.16 3.89 -13.31
N ARG A 163 15.49 4.37 -12.25
CA ARG A 163 15.98 5.40 -11.31
C ARG A 163 16.34 4.86 -9.93
N ALA A 164 16.15 3.55 -9.67
CA ALA A 164 16.51 2.96 -8.38
C ALA A 164 18.03 2.97 -8.16
N THR A 165 18.46 3.64 -7.08
CA THR A 165 19.86 3.73 -6.67
C THR A 165 20.24 2.54 -5.77
N PRO A 166 21.53 2.33 -5.44
CA PRO A 166 21.90 1.38 -4.38
C PRO A 166 21.18 1.68 -3.05
N ALA A 167 20.97 2.95 -2.71
CA ALA A 167 20.28 3.35 -1.49
C ALA A 167 18.78 3.04 -1.54
N THR A 168 18.13 3.22 -2.69
CA THR A 168 16.74 2.77 -2.91
C THR A 168 16.60 1.27 -2.63
N ILE A 169 17.50 0.45 -3.18
CA ILE A 169 17.44 -1.01 -3.03
C ILE A 169 17.69 -1.45 -1.58
N ALA A 170 18.68 -0.84 -0.92
CA ALA A 170 18.97 -1.12 0.48
C ALA A 170 17.75 -0.80 1.35
N LEU A 171 17.17 0.40 1.21
CA LEU A 171 15.98 0.80 1.94
C LEU A 171 14.79 -0.13 1.68
N ALA A 172 14.52 -0.49 0.43
CA ALA A 172 13.42 -1.39 0.11
C ALA A 172 13.62 -2.81 0.67
N THR A 173 14.87 -3.29 0.71
CA THR A 173 15.21 -4.57 1.36
C THR A 173 14.98 -4.51 2.86
N ASP A 174 15.44 -3.45 3.52
CA ASP A 174 15.31 -3.27 4.96
C ASP A 174 13.84 -3.12 5.36
N THR A 175 13.07 -2.32 4.62
CA THR A 175 11.62 -2.17 4.83
C THR A 175 10.89 -3.49 4.65
N SER A 176 11.18 -4.25 3.59
CA SER A 176 10.57 -5.58 3.38
C SER A 176 10.92 -6.55 4.50
N SER A 177 12.19 -6.55 4.94
CA SER A 177 12.68 -7.39 6.03
C SER A 177 12.04 -7.04 7.37
N ALA A 178 11.95 -5.74 7.71
CA ALA A 178 11.38 -5.27 8.96
C ALA A 178 9.88 -5.57 9.09
N GLN A 179 9.15 -5.62 7.97
CA GLN A 179 7.74 -6.00 7.94
C GLN A 179 7.51 -7.52 7.85
N GLY A 180 8.56 -8.32 7.67
CA GLY A 180 8.44 -9.76 7.44
C GLY A 180 7.77 -10.11 6.10
N TRP A 181 7.81 -9.22 5.11
CA TRP A 181 7.15 -9.41 3.82
C TRP A 181 8.04 -10.18 2.86
N ARG A 182 7.77 -11.48 2.75
CA ARG A 182 8.57 -12.45 1.98
C ARG A 182 8.70 -12.09 0.49
N ARG A 183 7.59 -11.79 -0.19
CA ARG A 183 7.61 -11.55 -1.65
C ARG A 183 8.48 -10.34 -2.04
N PRO A 184 8.27 -9.13 -1.49
CA PRO A 184 9.12 -8.01 -1.84
C PRO A 184 10.56 -8.19 -1.33
N LEU A 185 10.77 -8.84 -0.18
CA LEU A 185 12.11 -9.13 0.31
C LEU A 185 12.91 -9.99 -0.69
N LEU A 186 12.32 -11.07 -1.20
CA LEU A 186 12.97 -11.91 -2.21
C LEU A 186 13.27 -11.14 -3.48
N ALA A 187 12.32 -10.33 -3.96
CA ALA A 187 12.50 -9.53 -5.17
C ALA A 187 13.70 -8.58 -5.04
N TRP A 188 13.79 -7.82 -3.95
CA TRP A 188 14.89 -6.87 -3.74
C TRP A 188 16.23 -7.56 -3.45
N LEU A 189 16.24 -8.70 -2.74
CA LEU A 189 17.47 -9.49 -2.57
C LEU A 189 18.00 -10.05 -3.89
N LEU A 190 17.12 -10.49 -4.80
CA LEU A 190 17.52 -10.93 -6.14
C LEU A 190 18.17 -9.81 -6.94
N VAL A 191 17.61 -8.59 -6.87
CA VAL A 191 18.24 -7.41 -7.49
C VAL A 191 19.61 -7.12 -6.88
N GLN A 192 19.77 -7.19 -5.55
CA GLN A 192 21.07 -6.99 -4.90
C GLN A 192 22.10 -8.04 -5.32
N ALA A 193 21.71 -9.32 -5.37
CA ALA A 193 22.60 -10.41 -5.77
C ALA A 193 23.09 -10.18 -7.21
N GLN A 194 22.19 -9.88 -8.13
CA GLN A 194 22.52 -9.63 -9.53
C GLN A 194 23.50 -8.44 -9.68
N ARG A 195 23.31 -7.36 -8.93
CA ARG A 195 24.22 -6.20 -8.95
C ARG A 195 25.61 -6.55 -8.40
N ALA A 196 25.67 -7.31 -7.31
CA ALA A 196 26.94 -7.75 -6.73
C ALA A 196 27.71 -8.67 -7.70
N GLU A 197 27.00 -9.58 -8.38
CA GLU A 197 27.56 -10.44 -9.42
C GLU A 197 28.12 -9.61 -10.59
N GLN A 198 27.35 -8.63 -11.09
CA GLN A 198 27.78 -7.73 -12.17
C GLN A 198 28.99 -6.86 -11.79
N ALA A 199 29.12 -6.51 -10.51
CA ALA A 199 30.26 -5.76 -9.98
C ALA A 199 31.48 -6.63 -9.65
N GLY A 200 31.41 -7.96 -9.85
CA GLY A 200 32.48 -8.89 -9.46
C GLY A 200 32.64 -9.09 -7.96
N ALA A 201 31.68 -8.63 -7.14
CA ALA A 201 31.68 -8.77 -5.69
C ALA A 201 31.16 -10.16 -5.29
N THR A 202 31.96 -11.20 -5.58
CA THR A 202 31.56 -12.62 -5.45
C THR A 202 31.19 -13.01 -4.02
N GLU A 203 31.92 -12.55 -3.01
CA GLU A 203 31.63 -12.84 -1.59
C GLU A 203 30.32 -12.19 -1.13
N GLU A 204 30.06 -10.96 -1.57
CA GLU A 204 28.82 -10.23 -1.31
C GLU A 204 27.63 -10.94 -1.94
N ALA A 205 27.73 -11.29 -3.22
CA ALA A 205 26.73 -12.06 -3.94
C ALA A 205 26.43 -13.38 -3.22
N ALA A 206 27.46 -14.13 -2.83
CA ALA A 206 27.29 -15.39 -2.09
C ALA A 206 26.57 -15.17 -0.75
N ARG A 207 26.85 -14.09 -0.02
CA ARG A 207 26.13 -13.74 1.22
C ARG A 207 24.66 -13.44 0.96
N ILE A 208 24.34 -12.67 -0.07
CA ILE A 208 22.96 -12.35 -0.44
C ILE A 208 22.20 -13.62 -0.86
N ARG A 209 22.84 -14.52 -1.64
CA ARG A 209 22.27 -15.82 -2.03
C ARG A 209 21.92 -16.68 -0.82
N ARG A 210 22.75 -16.69 0.24
CA ARG A 210 22.40 -17.37 1.50
C ARG A 210 21.17 -16.76 2.17
N ARG A 211 21.02 -15.43 2.15
CA ARG A 211 19.80 -14.76 2.67
C ARG A 211 18.56 -15.17 1.87
N ILE A 212 18.66 -15.21 0.55
CA ILE A 212 17.58 -15.66 -0.34
C ILE A 212 17.15 -17.09 0.05
N ALA A 213 18.11 -18.02 0.19
CA ALA A 213 17.82 -19.40 0.56
C ALA A 213 17.06 -19.51 1.89
N VAL A 214 17.45 -18.75 2.91
CA VAL A 214 16.74 -18.72 4.21
C VAL A 214 15.28 -18.28 4.05
N VAL A 215 15.03 -17.25 3.23
CA VAL A 215 13.69 -16.71 2.99
C VAL A 215 12.83 -17.67 2.16
N GLU A 216 13.43 -18.38 1.20
CA GLU A 216 12.75 -19.41 0.40
C GLU A 216 12.39 -20.65 1.22
N GLN A 217 13.29 -21.10 2.09
CA GLN A 217 13.10 -22.27 2.95
C GLN A 217 12.24 -21.98 4.17
N GLY A 218 11.90 -20.71 4.44
CA GLY A 218 11.13 -20.32 5.62
C GLY A 218 11.86 -20.63 6.94
N GLY A 219 13.19 -20.59 6.93
CA GLY A 219 14.01 -20.92 8.10
C GLY A 219 14.16 -22.42 8.40
N MET A 220 13.69 -23.31 7.52
CA MET A 220 14.02 -24.73 7.59
C MET A 220 15.54 -24.92 7.40
N LYS A 221 16.16 -25.86 8.13
CA LYS A 221 17.56 -26.19 7.87
C LYS A 221 17.70 -26.74 6.44
N PRO A 222 18.77 -26.36 5.70
CA PRO A 222 19.04 -26.91 4.38
C PRO A 222 19.26 -28.43 4.43
#